data_AF-A0AAD9BK51-F1
#
_entry.id   AF-A0AAD9BK51-F1
#
_cell.length_a   1.000
_cell.length_b   1.000
_cell.length_c   1.000
_cell.angle_alpha   90.00
_cell.angle_beta   90.00
_cell.angle_gamma   90.00
#
_symmetry.space_group_name_H-M   'P 1'
#
loop_
_entity.id
_entity.type
_entity.pdbx_description
1 polymer ?
#
loop_
_entity_poly.entity_id
_entity_poly.type
_entity_poly.pdbx_seq_one_letter_code
_entity_poly.pdbx_strand_id
1 'polypeptide(L)'
;MEAGRNRRGCLLSVVQKEHLKLEDLRDRAQGLENNYVFKNDRIPEYPQPEIHVSHLKHDTNRKGLIGIKLFRGFRNPWREDLVWWGLSVGREELRSAEQRLLQETYPNRTEQQVQDQQSFLGKFASSPAFKKSSRLGSYRFTFPLQELLEAYSLQFCGGQQPLMRVYQTHLYKQEVMYVVLVHSPANQEQFSEYPLLTDDPNAVCCYKDGHFIWRPEAMCETHRFELFRNDETQLMEARPCSPHQVYVWDNVGIALHVEDKLLEFDPLRLREKLKFCKGEKLLHAPVEFDDFPLAEATVRRFWPEDPSPLERDEEPDINKAE
;
A
#
# COMPACT_ATOMS: atom_id res chain seq x y z
N MET A 1 15.35 9.94 15.51
CA MET A 1 14.68 10.07 14.19
C MET A 1 15.16 11.33 13.53
N GLU A 2 15.24 11.33 12.21
CA GLU A 2 15.65 12.50 11.44
C GLU A 2 14.42 13.19 10.86
N ALA A 3 14.25 14.48 11.16
CA ALA A 3 13.21 15.28 10.55
C ALA A 3 13.59 15.61 9.10
N GLY A 4 12.62 15.48 8.20
CA GLY A 4 12.80 15.70 6.78
C GLY A 4 11.57 16.30 6.12
N ARG A 5 11.72 16.55 4.83
CA ARG A 5 10.63 16.98 3.96
C ARG A 5 10.71 16.19 2.68
N ASN A 6 9.63 15.50 2.31
CA ASN A 6 9.58 14.82 1.03
C ASN A 6 9.43 15.84 -0.11
N ARG A 7 9.57 15.37 -1.35
CA ARG A 7 9.51 16.24 -2.54
C ARG A 7 8.17 16.92 -2.77
N ARG A 8 7.10 16.44 -2.12
CA ARG A 8 5.77 17.07 -2.16
C ARG A 8 5.61 18.16 -1.10
N GLY A 9 6.67 18.45 -0.35
CA GLY A 9 6.66 19.43 0.73
C GLY A 9 6.07 18.89 2.04
N CYS A 10 5.76 17.60 2.12
CA CYS A 10 5.23 16.99 3.34
C CYS A 10 6.36 16.76 4.33
N LEU A 11 6.19 17.26 5.54
CA LEU A 11 7.09 16.97 6.66
C LEU A 11 6.94 15.51 7.06
N LEU A 12 8.06 14.87 7.38
CA LEU A 12 8.12 13.52 7.91
C LEU A 12 9.29 13.36 8.87
N SER A 13 9.19 12.37 9.75
CA SER A 13 10.33 11.86 10.52
C SER A 13 10.72 10.49 9.98
N VAL A 14 12.01 10.19 9.91
CA VAL A 14 12.53 8.94 9.34
C VAL A 14 13.32 8.16 10.40
N VAL A 15 13.10 6.85 10.40
CA VAL A 15 13.94 5.86 11.05
C VAL A 15 14.57 4.98 9.99
N GLN A 16 15.89 4.84 10.01
CA GLN A 16 16.64 4.02 9.06
C GLN A 16 16.72 2.58 9.56
N LYS A 17 16.78 1.62 8.64
CA LYS A 17 17.13 0.20 8.86
C LYS A 17 16.17 -0.59 9.75
N GLU A 18 15.01 -0.02 10.09
CA GLU A 18 14.04 -0.61 11.01
C GLU A 18 12.61 -0.40 10.49
N HIS A 19 11.76 -1.42 10.69
CA HIS A 19 10.30 -1.32 10.63
C HIS A 19 9.79 -1.34 12.07
N LEU A 20 9.62 -0.15 12.65
CA LEU A 20 9.25 -0.02 14.06
C LEU A 20 7.76 -0.26 14.23
N LYS A 21 7.37 -1.19 15.10
CA LYS A 21 5.98 -1.36 15.48
C LYS A 21 5.39 -0.11 16.11
N LEU A 22 4.07 0.04 16.11
CA LEU A 22 3.39 1.19 16.72
C LEU A 22 3.75 1.36 18.22
N GLU A 23 4.00 0.27 18.94
CA GLU A 23 4.47 0.33 20.32
C GLU A 23 5.86 0.95 20.44
N ASP A 24 6.84 0.46 19.68
CA ASP A 24 8.21 0.97 19.67
C ASP A 24 8.29 2.41 19.12
N LEU A 25 7.42 2.73 18.16
CA LEU A 25 7.31 4.06 17.58
C LEU A 25 6.94 5.10 18.64
N ARG A 26 6.14 4.75 19.65
CA ARG A 26 5.79 5.69 20.74
C ARG A 26 7.04 6.10 21.50
N ASP A 27 7.87 5.14 21.87
CA ASP A 27 9.09 5.42 22.62
C ASP A 27 10.08 6.24 21.79
N ARG A 28 10.20 5.92 20.49
CA ARG A 28 11.09 6.64 19.58
C ARG A 28 10.56 8.04 19.19
N ALA A 29 9.24 8.25 19.20
CA ALA A 29 8.60 9.51 18.81
C ALA A 29 8.52 10.55 19.92
N GLN A 30 9.03 10.26 21.12
CA GLN A 30 9.01 11.20 22.23
C GLN A 30 9.66 12.54 21.83
N GLY A 31 8.90 13.63 21.97
CA GLY A 31 9.35 14.98 21.60
C GLY A 31 9.13 15.39 20.14
N LEU A 32 8.51 14.55 19.31
CA LEU A 32 8.10 14.91 17.93
C LEU A 32 6.69 15.50 17.87
N GLU A 33 6.38 16.25 16.81
CA GLU A 33 5.05 16.81 16.56
C GLU A 33 3.98 15.74 16.22
N ASN A 34 4.40 14.49 16.02
CA ASN A 34 3.55 13.34 15.71
C ASN A 34 2.71 12.88 16.92
N ASN A 35 2.04 13.78 17.63
CA ASN A 35 1.32 13.49 18.88
C ASN A 35 0.24 12.41 18.78
N TYR A 36 -0.17 12.04 17.56
CA TYR A 36 -1.14 10.98 17.33
C TYR A 36 -0.65 9.61 17.80
N VAL A 37 0.66 9.31 17.80
CA VAL A 37 1.17 7.98 18.21
C VAL A 37 0.93 7.70 19.69
N PHE A 38 0.78 8.75 20.52
CA PHE A 38 0.58 8.67 21.96
C PHE A 38 -0.90 8.58 22.38
N LYS A 39 -1.85 8.58 21.44
CA LYS A 39 -3.27 8.45 21.77
C LYS A 39 -3.59 7.01 22.16
N ASN A 40 -3.51 6.65 23.44
CA ASN A 40 -3.74 5.26 23.88
C ASN A 40 -5.08 5.04 24.56
N ASP A 41 -5.63 6.04 25.24
CA ASP A 41 -6.63 5.76 26.28
C ASP A 41 -8.06 5.55 25.75
N ARG A 42 -8.28 5.65 24.43
CA ARG A 42 -9.64 5.62 23.82
C ARG A 42 -9.69 5.09 22.38
N ILE A 43 -8.74 4.29 21.93
CA ILE A 43 -8.86 3.68 20.59
C ILE A 43 -9.82 2.48 20.71
N PRO A 44 -10.94 2.46 19.99
CA PRO A 44 -11.83 1.29 19.98
C PRO A 44 -11.09 0.06 19.47
N GLU A 45 -11.44 -1.15 19.92
CA GLU A 45 -10.81 -2.38 19.42
C GLU A 45 -10.93 -2.47 17.89
N TYR A 46 -9.89 -2.97 17.22
CA TYR A 46 -9.86 -3.12 15.77
C TYR A 46 -9.08 -4.39 15.39
N PRO A 47 -9.33 -4.97 14.21
CA PRO A 47 -8.66 -6.20 13.78
C PRO A 47 -7.21 -5.95 13.39
N GLN A 48 -6.37 -6.96 13.61
CA GLN A 48 -4.97 -7.03 13.16
C GLN A 48 -4.80 -8.23 12.22
N PRO A 49 -5.31 -8.14 10.98
CA PRO A 49 -5.30 -9.27 10.05
C PRO A 49 -3.91 -9.50 9.44
N GLU A 50 -3.69 -10.71 8.93
CA GLU A 50 -2.58 -10.99 8.01
C GLU A 50 -3.05 -10.90 6.54
N ILE A 51 -2.50 -9.93 5.80
CA ILE A 51 -2.88 -9.64 4.41
C ILE A 51 -1.78 -10.11 3.45
N HIS A 52 -2.13 -11.07 2.59
CA HIS A 52 -1.24 -11.55 1.53
C HIS A 52 -1.49 -10.73 0.27
N VAL A 53 -0.47 -10.04 -0.22
CA VAL A 53 -0.57 -9.09 -1.33
C VAL A 53 0.32 -9.53 -2.49
N SER A 54 -0.31 -9.83 -3.62
CA SER A 54 0.34 -10.30 -4.85
C SER A 54 0.37 -9.26 -5.98
N HIS A 55 -0.12 -8.04 -5.73
CA HIS A 55 -0.16 -6.96 -6.70
C HIS A 55 0.40 -5.66 -6.13
N LEU A 56 1.09 -4.91 -6.97
CA LEU A 56 1.62 -3.59 -6.64
C LEU A 56 0.96 -2.51 -7.49
N LYS A 57 0.78 -1.32 -6.92
CA LYS A 57 0.23 -0.15 -7.58
C LYS A 57 1.24 1.00 -7.66
N HIS A 58 1.26 1.69 -8.78
CA HIS A 58 1.98 2.94 -8.99
C HIS A 58 1.01 4.01 -9.46
N ASP A 59 0.77 4.99 -8.60
CA ASP A 59 -0.15 6.09 -8.87
C ASP A 59 0.63 7.30 -9.35
N THR A 60 0.14 7.92 -10.42
CA THR A 60 0.79 9.08 -11.03
C THR A 60 -0.21 10.10 -11.55
N ASN A 61 0.23 11.35 -11.65
CA ASN A 61 -0.48 12.41 -12.35
C ASN A 61 -0.21 12.35 -13.87
N ARG A 62 -0.84 13.26 -14.62
CA ARG A 62 -0.69 13.35 -16.07
C ARG A 62 0.77 13.47 -16.53
N LYS A 63 1.58 14.28 -15.84
CA LYS A 63 3.00 14.46 -16.22
C LYS A 63 3.78 13.15 -16.09
N GLY A 64 3.58 12.41 -15.00
CA GLY A 64 4.23 11.11 -14.83
C GLY A 64 3.69 10.05 -15.81
N LEU A 65 2.39 10.05 -16.15
CA LEU A 65 1.85 9.21 -17.23
C LEU A 65 2.58 9.46 -18.55
N ILE A 66 2.73 10.73 -18.94
CA ILE A 66 3.42 11.13 -20.16
C ILE A 66 4.87 10.65 -20.11
N GLY A 67 5.55 10.83 -18.98
CA GLY A 67 6.90 10.32 -18.78
C GLY A 67 6.99 8.80 -18.97
N ILE A 68 6.11 8.04 -18.31
CA ILE A 68 6.07 6.57 -18.39
C ILE A 68 5.85 6.11 -19.83
N LYS A 69 4.93 6.74 -20.58
CA LYS A 69 4.71 6.41 -21.99
C LYS A 69 5.92 6.76 -22.87
N LEU A 70 6.44 7.99 -22.75
CA LEU A 70 7.54 8.46 -23.61
C LEU A 70 8.80 7.61 -23.44
N PHE A 71 9.11 7.23 -22.21
CA PHE A 71 10.28 6.40 -21.91
C PHE A 71 9.96 4.91 -21.98
N ARG A 72 8.69 4.49 -22.02
CA ARG A 72 8.26 3.08 -22.01
C ARG A 72 8.62 2.35 -20.72
N GLY A 73 8.51 3.04 -19.58
CA GLY A 73 8.90 2.45 -18.31
C GLY A 73 8.89 3.41 -17.14
N PHE A 74 9.33 2.89 -16.00
CA PHE A 74 9.38 3.63 -14.74
C PHE A 74 10.80 4.04 -14.42
N ARG A 75 10.98 5.32 -14.12
CA ARG A 75 12.23 5.87 -13.58
C ARG A 75 11.90 7.03 -12.67
N ASN A 76 12.83 7.36 -11.79
CA ASN A 76 12.70 8.57 -11.02
C ASN A 76 12.97 9.78 -11.94
N PRO A 77 12.04 10.74 -12.09
CA PRO A 77 12.20 11.84 -13.05
C PRO A 77 13.31 12.82 -12.67
N TRP A 78 13.86 12.71 -11.45
CA TRP A 78 14.92 13.56 -10.93
C TRP A 78 16.28 12.86 -10.83
N ARG A 79 16.45 11.70 -11.50
CA ARG A 79 17.69 10.92 -11.47
C ARG A 79 18.14 10.49 -10.07
N GLU A 80 17.17 10.23 -9.19
CA GLU A 80 17.46 9.48 -7.96
C GLU A 80 17.24 8.00 -8.20
N ASP A 81 17.70 7.20 -7.24
CA ASP A 81 17.87 5.78 -7.46
C ASP A 81 16.61 4.96 -7.22
N LEU A 82 15.49 5.55 -6.78
CA LEU A 82 14.32 4.80 -6.30
C LEU A 82 13.05 5.07 -7.12
N VAL A 83 12.37 3.98 -7.51
CA VAL A 83 11.00 3.98 -8.04
C VAL A 83 10.06 3.36 -7.00
N TRP A 84 9.01 4.11 -6.66
CA TRP A 84 8.11 3.79 -5.55
C TRP A 84 6.83 3.11 -6.02
N TRP A 85 6.43 2.08 -5.28
CA TRP A 85 5.19 1.34 -5.45
C TRP A 85 4.49 1.17 -4.11
N GLY A 86 3.17 1.05 -4.12
CA GLY A 86 2.37 0.68 -2.96
C GLY A 86 1.82 -0.73 -3.10
N LEU A 87 1.50 -1.37 -1.98
CA LEU A 87 0.72 -2.61 -1.98
C LEU A 87 -0.68 -2.34 -2.55
N SER A 88 -1.11 -3.17 -3.51
CA SER A 88 -2.46 -3.10 -4.09
C SER A 88 -3.36 -4.10 -3.38
N VAL A 89 -4.04 -3.64 -2.33
CA VAL A 89 -4.99 -4.46 -1.57
C VAL A 89 -6.40 -4.28 -2.16
N GLY A 90 -6.99 -5.38 -2.62
CA GLY A 90 -8.36 -5.44 -3.12
C GLY A 90 -9.30 -6.19 -2.19
N ARG A 91 -10.52 -6.44 -2.70
CA ARG A 91 -11.57 -7.14 -1.95
C ARG A 91 -11.22 -8.59 -1.67
N GLU A 92 -10.54 -9.26 -2.60
CA GLU A 92 -10.17 -10.66 -2.45
C GLU A 92 -9.05 -10.83 -1.41
N GLU A 93 -8.06 -9.93 -1.39
CA GLU A 93 -7.02 -9.92 -0.35
C GLU A 93 -7.64 -9.68 1.04
N LEU A 94 -8.58 -8.74 1.17
CA LEU A 94 -9.29 -8.49 2.42
C LEU A 94 -10.18 -9.67 2.84
N ARG A 95 -10.92 -10.29 1.91
CA ARG A 95 -11.76 -11.47 2.20
C ARG A 95 -10.90 -12.63 2.70
N SER A 96 -9.78 -12.89 2.03
CA SER A 96 -8.84 -13.94 2.43
C SER A 96 -8.21 -13.64 3.79
N ALA A 97 -7.85 -12.39 4.06
CA ALA A 97 -7.31 -11.97 5.35
C ALA A 97 -8.34 -12.10 6.49
N GLU A 98 -9.60 -11.77 6.24
CA GLU A 98 -10.70 -11.96 7.19
C GLU A 98 -10.91 -13.45 7.51
N GLN A 99 -10.89 -14.32 6.50
CA GLN A 99 -10.99 -15.76 6.70
C GLN A 99 -9.85 -16.32 7.54
N ARG A 100 -8.59 -15.90 7.28
CA ARG A 100 -7.43 -16.29 8.09
C ARG A 100 -7.58 -15.85 9.53
N LEU A 101 -7.89 -14.57 9.76
CA LEU A 101 -8.07 -14.02 11.11
C LEU A 101 -9.13 -14.80 11.91
N LEU A 102 -10.25 -15.14 11.27
CA LEU A 102 -11.32 -15.91 11.89
C LEU A 102 -10.93 -17.37 12.15
N GLN A 103 -10.17 -18.00 11.25
CA GLN A 103 -9.67 -19.37 11.43
C GLN A 103 -8.64 -19.45 12.57
N GLU A 104 -7.76 -18.46 12.67
CA GLU A 104 -6.76 -18.36 13.75
C GLU A 104 -7.42 -18.11 15.11
N THR A 105 -8.42 -17.23 15.16
CA THR A 105 -9.10 -16.90 16.42
C THR A 105 -10.07 -18.01 16.85
N TYR A 106 -10.83 -18.57 15.91
CA TYR A 106 -11.84 -19.60 16.15
C TYR A 106 -11.63 -20.81 15.22
N PRO A 107 -10.66 -21.70 15.54
CA PRO A 107 -10.30 -22.81 14.66
C PRO A 107 -11.37 -23.92 14.57
N ASN A 108 -12.26 -24.02 15.55
CA ASN A 108 -13.23 -25.11 15.68
C ASN A 108 -14.67 -24.69 15.33
N ARG A 109 -14.84 -23.72 14.42
CA ARG A 109 -16.17 -23.26 14.00
C ARG A 109 -16.93 -24.33 13.21
N THR A 110 -18.21 -24.44 13.50
CA THR A 110 -19.16 -25.25 12.72
C THR A 110 -19.50 -24.60 11.38
N GLU A 111 -20.03 -25.38 10.44
CA GLU A 111 -20.49 -24.86 9.14
C GLU A 111 -21.54 -23.75 9.30
N GLN A 112 -22.44 -23.89 10.28
CA GLN A 112 -23.45 -22.88 10.59
C GLN A 112 -22.81 -21.56 11.02
N GLN A 113 -21.81 -21.58 11.91
CA GLN A 113 -21.11 -20.37 12.35
C GLN A 113 -20.31 -19.72 11.22
N VAL A 114 -19.77 -20.50 10.29
CA VAL A 114 -19.10 -19.98 9.09
C VAL A 114 -20.11 -19.29 8.17
N GLN A 115 -21.32 -19.83 8.02
CA GLN A 115 -22.39 -19.24 7.21
C GLN A 115 -22.97 -17.97 7.84
N ASP A 116 -23.12 -17.95 9.17
CA ASP A 116 -23.67 -16.81 9.91
C ASP A 116 -22.69 -15.63 10.03
N GLN A 117 -21.40 -15.86 9.76
CA GLN A 117 -20.36 -14.84 9.83
C GLN A 117 -20.52 -13.79 8.71
N GLN A 118 -20.88 -12.56 9.11
CA GLN A 118 -20.89 -11.41 8.20
C GLN A 118 -19.50 -10.83 8.02
N SER A 119 -19.23 -10.26 6.84
CA SER A 119 -17.96 -9.57 6.60
C SER A 119 -17.87 -8.28 7.42
N PHE A 120 -16.73 -8.06 8.06
CA PHE A 120 -16.48 -6.95 8.97
C PHE A 120 -15.19 -6.19 8.64
N LEU A 121 -14.16 -6.86 8.10
CA LEU A 121 -12.82 -6.29 7.93
C LEU A 121 -12.81 -5.09 6.97
N GLY A 122 -13.64 -5.13 5.93
CA GLY A 122 -13.81 -4.03 4.98
C GLY A 122 -14.27 -2.72 5.63
N LYS A 123 -14.98 -2.78 6.77
CA LYS A 123 -15.40 -1.57 7.52
C LYS A 123 -14.23 -0.88 8.22
N PHE A 124 -13.15 -1.61 8.51
CA PHE A 124 -11.92 -1.09 9.10
C PHE A 124 -10.90 -0.64 8.05
N ALA A 125 -10.92 -1.23 6.86
CA ALA A 125 -10.03 -0.92 5.72
C ALA A 125 -10.33 0.45 5.07
N SER A 126 -10.31 1.53 5.86
CA SER A 126 -10.73 2.87 5.47
C SER A 126 -9.57 3.85 5.23
N SER A 127 -8.33 3.43 5.50
CA SER A 127 -7.15 4.26 5.19
C SER A 127 -6.90 4.34 3.67
N PRO A 128 -6.11 5.33 3.22
CA PRO A 128 -5.71 5.47 1.81
C PRO A 128 -4.99 4.26 1.24
N ALA A 129 -4.37 3.42 2.07
CA ALA A 129 -3.72 2.19 1.64
C ALA A 129 -4.72 1.24 0.95
N PHE A 130 -5.94 1.17 1.48
CA PHE A 130 -7.02 0.28 1.04
C PHE A 130 -7.95 0.91 0.00
N LYS A 131 -7.91 2.24 -0.16
CA LYS A 131 -8.80 2.95 -1.08
C LYS A 131 -8.40 2.76 -2.54
N LYS A 132 -9.44 2.74 -3.39
CA LYS A 132 -9.30 2.80 -4.85
C LYS A 132 -9.06 4.21 -5.37
N SER A 133 -9.40 5.24 -4.62
CA SER A 133 -8.97 6.61 -4.90
C SER A 133 -7.45 6.78 -4.75
N SER A 134 -6.92 7.89 -5.25
CA SER A 134 -5.49 8.18 -5.19
C SER A 134 -5.21 9.58 -4.67
N ARG A 135 -4.13 9.66 -3.89
CA ARG A 135 -3.52 10.91 -3.39
C ARG A 135 -2.38 11.42 -4.28
N LEU A 136 -2.03 10.69 -5.33
CA LEU A 136 -0.83 10.90 -6.15
C LEU A 136 -1.13 11.27 -7.61
N GLY A 137 -2.32 10.94 -8.11
CA GLY A 137 -2.83 11.41 -9.39
C GLY A 137 -3.98 10.56 -9.90
N SER A 138 -4.43 10.80 -11.13
CA SER A 138 -5.62 10.12 -11.68
C SER A 138 -5.31 8.83 -12.46
N TYR A 139 -4.06 8.40 -12.51
CA TYR A 139 -3.60 7.26 -13.32
C TYR A 139 -2.92 6.25 -12.41
N ARG A 140 -3.36 5.00 -12.46
CA ARG A 140 -2.80 3.89 -11.67
C ARG A 140 -2.35 2.77 -12.58
N PHE A 141 -1.09 2.40 -12.45
CA PHE A 141 -0.57 1.15 -12.99
C PHE A 141 -0.67 0.08 -11.91
N THR A 142 -1.28 -1.07 -12.22
CA THR A 142 -1.32 -2.21 -11.29
C THR A 142 -0.68 -3.43 -11.94
N PHE A 143 0.37 -3.95 -11.32
CA PHE A 143 1.13 -5.09 -11.81
C PHE A 143 1.03 -6.27 -10.84
N PRO A 144 0.92 -7.52 -11.34
CA PRO A 144 1.29 -8.69 -10.55
C PRO A 144 2.72 -8.53 -10.03
N LEU A 145 2.93 -8.84 -8.76
CA LEU A 145 4.23 -8.68 -8.10
C LEU A 145 5.31 -9.50 -8.80
N GLN A 146 5.00 -10.76 -9.15
CA GLN A 146 5.94 -11.64 -9.85
C GLN A 146 6.38 -11.04 -11.19
N GLU A 147 5.45 -10.53 -11.99
CA GLU A 147 5.76 -9.89 -13.27
C GLU A 147 6.69 -8.68 -13.09
N LEU A 148 6.44 -7.83 -12.08
CA LEU A 148 7.29 -6.68 -11.79
C LEU A 148 8.70 -7.12 -11.35
N LEU A 149 8.80 -8.12 -10.46
CA LEU A 149 10.08 -8.63 -9.95
C LEU A 149 10.87 -9.39 -11.01
N GLU A 150 10.21 -10.10 -11.93
CA GLU A 150 10.83 -10.75 -13.09
C GLU A 150 11.41 -9.71 -14.05
N ALA A 151 10.64 -8.68 -14.40
CA ALA A 151 11.13 -7.58 -15.22
C ALA A 151 12.34 -6.89 -14.57
N TYR A 152 12.27 -6.63 -13.26
CA TYR A 152 13.38 -6.06 -12.50
C TYR A 152 14.60 -7.00 -12.45
N SER A 153 14.38 -8.30 -12.24
CA SER A 153 15.43 -9.33 -12.22
C SER A 153 16.20 -9.35 -13.54
N LEU A 154 15.50 -9.39 -14.67
CA LEU A 154 16.12 -9.45 -16.00
C LEU A 154 16.91 -8.17 -16.32
N GLN A 155 16.38 -7.00 -15.96
CA GLN A 155 16.96 -5.71 -16.35
C GLN A 155 18.04 -5.20 -15.40
N PHE A 156 17.95 -5.51 -14.10
CA PHE A 156 18.83 -4.96 -13.06
C PHE A 156 19.67 -6.01 -12.33
N CYS A 157 19.23 -7.28 -12.34
CA CYS A 157 19.87 -8.35 -11.57
C CYS A 157 20.56 -9.41 -12.45
N GLY A 158 20.62 -9.19 -13.77
CA GLY A 158 21.18 -10.20 -14.70
C GLY A 158 20.43 -11.53 -14.66
N GLY A 159 19.13 -11.51 -14.37
CA GLY A 159 18.29 -12.69 -14.20
C GLY A 159 18.34 -13.35 -12.82
N GLN A 160 19.12 -12.81 -11.86
CA GLN A 160 19.12 -13.27 -10.48
C GLN A 160 17.92 -12.72 -9.70
N GLN A 161 17.53 -13.41 -8.63
CA GLN A 161 16.46 -12.91 -7.77
C GLN A 161 16.89 -11.61 -7.06
N PRO A 162 16.05 -10.57 -7.06
CA PRO A 162 16.33 -9.36 -6.33
C PRO A 162 16.31 -9.60 -4.81
N LEU A 163 17.10 -8.80 -4.09
CA LEU A 163 17.13 -8.85 -2.62
C LEU A 163 16.17 -7.81 -2.04
N MET A 164 15.47 -8.20 -0.98
CA MET A 164 14.55 -7.33 -0.25
C MET A 164 15.11 -7.02 1.13
N ARG A 165 15.05 -5.75 1.51
CA ARG A 165 15.60 -5.26 2.78
C ARG A 165 14.63 -4.33 3.51
N VAL A 166 14.72 -4.37 4.84
CA VAL A 166 14.11 -3.39 5.73
C VAL A 166 14.84 -2.06 5.53
N TYR A 167 14.17 -1.10 4.89
CA TYR A 167 14.81 0.17 4.52
C TYR A 167 14.59 1.25 5.56
N GLN A 168 13.34 1.70 5.72
CA GLN A 168 13.01 2.86 6.54
C GLN A 168 11.59 2.76 7.10
N THR A 169 11.34 3.46 8.21
CA THR A 169 9.99 3.81 8.65
C THR A 169 9.80 5.33 8.53
N HIS A 170 8.78 5.77 7.81
CA HIS A 170 8.44 7.19 7.62
C HIS A 170 7.22 7.54 8.45
N LEU A 171 7.31 8.58 9.27
CA LEU A 171 6.21 9.10 10.07
C LEU A 171 5.74 10.43 9.49
N TYR A 172 4.57 10.44 8.87
CA TYR A 172 3.86 11.63 8.43
C TYR A 172 2.86 12.09 9.49
N LYS A 173 2.08 13.15 9.22
CA LYS A 173 1.12 13.72 10.19
C LYS A 173 0.08 12.73 10.74
N GLN A 174 -0.21 11.64 10.03
CA GLN A 174 -1.18 10.61 10.44
C GLN A 174 -0.87 9.22 9.87
N GLU A 175 0.23 9.09 9.13
CA GLU A 175 0.57 7.90 8.36
C GLU A 175 1.94 7.39 8.81
N VAL A 176 2.03 6.09 9.01
CA VAL A 176 3.30 5.38 9.17
C VAL A 176 3.52 4.54 7.92
N MET A 177 4.60 4.80 7.20
CA MET A 177 4.95 4.02 6.00
C MET A 177 6.19 3.18 6.27
N TYR A 178 6.05 1.87 6.15
CA TYR A 178 7.14 0.90 6.23
C TYR A 178 7.71 0.68 4.83
N VAL A 179 8.99 0.99 4.64
CA VAL A 179 9.62 0.94 3.31
C VAL A 179 10.45 -0.33 3.18
N VAL A 180 10.12 -1.14 2.17
CA VAL A 180 10.95 -2.25 1.70
C VAL A 180 11.80 -1.77 0.54
N LEU A 181 13.12 -1.93 0.65
CA LEU A 181 14.04 -1.71 -0.46
C LEU A 181 14.17 -3.01 -1.25
N VAL A 182 14.02 -2.92 -2.57
CA VAL A 182 14.32 -4.00 -3.52
C VAL A 182 15.52 -3.58 -4.34
N HIS A 183 16.60 -4.37 -4.32
CA HIS A 183 17.83 -4.04 -5.04
C HIS A 183 18.47 -5.27 -5.70
N SER A 184 19.34 -5.01 -6.68
CA SER A 184 20.13 -6.05 -7.34
C SER A 184 21.15 -6.68 -6.37
N PRO A 185 21.40 -8.00 -6.43
CA PRO A 185 22.50 -8.63 -5.70
C PRO A 185 23.87 -8.00 -5.98
N ALA A 186 24.06 -7.37 -7.14
CA ALA A 186 25.30 -6.65 -7.47
C ALA A 186 25.55 -5.43 -6.57
N ASN A 187 24.49 -4.84 -5.98
CA ASN A 187 24.59 -3.73 -5.03
C ASN A 187 24.63 -4.21 -3.57
N GLN A 188 25.01 -5.48 -3.31
CA GLN A 188 25.02 -6.05 -1.96
C GLN A 188 25.89 -5.25 -0.99
N GLU A 189 27.07 -4.80 -1.41
CA GLU A 189 27.98 -4.03 -0.55
C GLU A 189 27.35 -2.70 -0.11
N GLN A 190 26.69 -2.01 -1.05
CA GLN A 190 26.02 -0.72 -0.83
C GLN A 190 24.89 -0.82 0.20
N PHE A 191 24.14 -1.92 0.21
CA PHE A 191 22.97 -2.09 1.07
C PHE A 191 23.17 -3.10 2.20
N SER A 192 24.40 -3.52 2.44
CA SER A 192 24.74 -4.57 3.41
C SER A 192 24.33 -4.24 4.85
N GLU A 193 24.26 -2.95 5.19
CA GLU A 193 23.87 -2.45 6.51
C GLU A 193 22.36 -2.47 6.78
N TYR A 194 21.52 -2.62 5.75
CA TYR A 194 20.07 -2.72 5.92
C TYR A 194 19.70 -4.18 6.16
N PRO A 195 18.89 -4.55 7.16
CA PRO A 195 18.53 -5.96 7.39
C PRO A 195 17.81 -6.58 6.19
N LEU A 196 18.06 -7.88 5.93
CA LEU A 196 17.25 -8.62 4.96
C LEU A 196 15.79 -8.69 5.45
N LEU A 197 14.84 -8.61 4.51
CA LEU A 197 13.44 -8.82 4.81
C LEU A 197 13.18 -10.32 4.99
N THR A 198 13.08 -10.78 6.23
CA THR A 198 12.90 -12.20 6.58
C THR A 198 11.43 -12.54 6.82
N ASP A 199 11.09 -13.83 6.77
CA ASP A 199 9.77 -14.36 7.15
C ASP A 199 9.60 -14.43 8.68
N ASP A 200 9.74 -13.27 9.35
CA ASP A 200 9.45 -13.15 10.78
C ASP A 200 7.93 -12.96 10.96
N PRO A 201 7.23 -13.86 11.69
CA PRO A 201 5.80 -13.71 11.96
C PRO A 201 5.47 -12.45 12.78
N ASN A 202 6.45 -11.89 13.50
CA ASN A 202 6.27 -10.67 14.27
C ASN A 202 6.56 -9.40 13.47
N ALA A 203 7.09 -9.49 12.25
CA ALA A 203 7.37 -8.31 11.44
C ALA A 203 6.07 -7.73 10.84
N VAL A 204 6.03 -6.39 10.73
CA VAL A 204 4.92 -5.67 10.09
C VAL A 204 4.78 -6.03 8.61
N CYS A 205 5.91 -6.28 7.95
CA CYS A 205 5.93 -6.77 6.58
C CYS A 205 7.02 -7.84 6.40
N CYS A 206 6.69 -8.91 5.71
CA CYS A 206 7.66 -9.87 5.18
C CYS A 206 7.35 -10.24 3.73
N TYR A 207 8.28 -10.94 3.09
CA TYR A 207 8.10 -11.49 1.74
C TYR A 207 8.30 -12.99 1.79
N LYS A 208 7.30 -13.74 1.31
CA LYS A 208 7.27 -15.20 1.35
C LYS A 208 6.45 -15.72 0.18
N ASP A 209 6.85 -16.87 -0.40
CA ASP A 209 6.05 -17.59 -1.39
C ASP A 209 5.50 -16.70 -2.53
N GLY A 210 6.32 -15.77 -3.02
CA GLY A 210 5.98 -14.91 -4.15
C GLY A 210 5.03 -13.74 -3.84
N HIS A 211 4.72 -13.45 -2.57
CA HIS A 211 3.84 -12.35 -2.17
C HIS A 211 4.39 -11.60 -0.95
N PHE A 212 3.94 -10.36 -0.77
CA PHE A 212 4.16 -9.64 0.48
C PHE A 212 3.12 -10.07 1.49
N ILE A 213 3.54 -10.30 2.72
CA ILE A 213 2.65 -10.46 3.87
C ILE A 213 2.74 -9.16 4.66
N TRP A 214 1.61 -8.46 4.76
CA TRP A 214 1.49 -7.23 5.54
C TRP A 214 0.54 -7.47 6.71
N ARG A 215 1.02 -7.13 7.91
CA ARG A 215 0.28 -7.21 9.17
C ARG A 215 0.04 -5.79 9.67
N PRO A 216 -0.98 -5.08 9.15
CA PRO A 216 -1.26 -3.72 9.56
C PRO A 216 -1.55 -3.66 11.06
N GLU A 217 -0.89 -2.73 11.74
CA GLU A 217 -1.18 -2.41 13.13
C GLU A 217 -2.24 -1.30 13.24
N ALA A 218 -2.53 -0.57 12.16
CA ALA A 218 -3.65 0.35 12.07
C ALA A 218 -4.16 0.54 10.63
N MET A 219 -5.40 0.10 10.39
CA MET A 219 -6.03 0.14 9.05
C MET A 219 -6.95 1.35 8.81
N CYS A 220 -7.33 2.06 9.87
CA CYS A 220 -8.39 3.07 9.84
C CYS A 220 -7.82 4.49 9.73
N GLU A 221 -8.24 5.27 8.72
CA GLU A 221 -8.00 6.73 8.76
C GLU A 221 -8.85 7.40 9.84
N THR A 222 -10.05 6.88 10.11
CA THR A 222 -10.91 7.31 11.21
C THR A 222 -11.65 6.08 11.74
N HIS A 223 -11.51 5.80 13.02
CA HIS A 223 -12.26 4.74 13.70
C HIS A 223 -13.72 5.16 13.81
N ARG A 224 -14.56 4.47 13.04
CA ARG A 224 -16.03 4.55 13.08
C ARG A 224 -16.69 3.28 13.60
N PHE A 225 -15.89 2.22 13.72
CA PHE A 225 -16.31 0.93 14.20
C PHE A 225 -15.35 0.44 15.28
N GLU A 226 -15.89 -0.34 16.21
CA GLU A 226 -15.15 -1.19 17.13
C GLU A 226 -15.34 -2.65 16.72
N LEU A 227 -14.29 -3.45 16.89
CA LEU A 227 -14.35 -4.88 16.72
C LEU A 227 -15.01 -5.48 17.96
N PHE A 228 -16.11 -6.19 17.76
CA PHE A 228 -16.75 -6.97 18.80
C PHE A 228 -16.53 -8.45 18.53
N ARG A 229 -16.05 -9.17 19.55
CA ARG A 229 -15.84 -10.62 19.52
C ARG A 229 -16.89 -11.28 20.40
N ASN A 230 -17.63 -12.22 19.84
CA ASN A 230 -18.53 -13.07 20.59
C ASN A 230 -17.94 -14.47 20.67
N ASP A 231 -17.28 -14.80 21.79
CA ASP A 231 -16.65 -16.10 21.98
C ASP A 231 -17.66 -17.24 22.12
N GLU A 232 -18.88 -16.97 22.58
CA GLU A 232 -19.95 -17.96 22.72
C GLU A 232 -20.47 -18.41 21.34
N THR A 233 -20.67 -17.46 20.42
CA THR A 233 -21.10 -17.76 19.06
C THR A 233 -19.94 -17.94 18.09
N GLN A 234 -18.71 -17.63 18.50
CA GLN A 234 -17.49 -17.61 17.68
C GLN A 234 -17.63 -16.71 16.44
N LEU A 235 -18.25 -15.54 16.63
CA LEU A 235 -18.44 -14.53 15.58
C LEU A 235 -17.63 -13.28 15.87
N MET A 236 -17.25 -12.57 14.82
CA MET A 236 -16.69 -11.22 14.89
C MET A 236 -17.57 -10.23 14.15
N GLU A 237 -17.76 -9.05 14.73
CA GLU A 237 -18.62 -8.01 14.18
C GLU A 237 -17.92 -6.65 14.23
N ALA A 238 -18.23 -5.80 13.26
CA ALA A 238 -17.90 -4.38 13.33
C ALA A 238 -19.12 -3.62 13.85
N ARG A 239 -19.03 -3.04 15.03
CA ARG A 239 -20.10 -2.24 15.65
C ARG A 239 -19.80 -0.75 15.53
N PRO A 240 -20.75 0.10 15.12
CA PRO A 240 -20.53 1.54 15.07
C PRO A 240 -20.11 2.08 16.44
N CYS A 241 -19.03 2.86 16.51
CA CYS A 241 -18.55 3.47 17.74
C CYS A 241 -18.67 5.00 17.68
N SER A 242 -19.07 5.63 18.78
CA SER A 242 -19.16 7.09 18.91
C SER A 242 -18.54 7.53 20.24
N PRO A 243 -17.73 8.61 20.27
CA PRO A 243 -17.36 9.47 19.15
C PRO A 243 -16.28 8.86 18.24
N HIS A 244 -16.33 9.19 16.95
CA HIS A 244 -15.30 8.78 15.99
C HIS A 244 -13.91 9.24 16.42
N GLN A 245 -12.90 8.36 16.31
CA GLN A 245 -11.52 8.68 16.69
C GLN A 245 -10.61 8.76 15.47
N VAL A 246 -9.82 9.83 15.41
CA VAL A 246 -8.71 9.97 14.44
C VAL A 246 -7.43 9.52 15.13
N TYR A 247 -6.89 8.38 14.68
CA TYR A 247 -5.64 7.78 15.15
C TYR A 247 -4.61 7.73 14.00
N VAL A 248 -3.61 6.86 14.09
CA VAL A 248 -2.66 6.54 13.01
C VAL A 248 -3.28 5.52 12.05
N TRP A 249 -2.79 5.50 10.82
CA TRP A 249 -2.89 4.35 9.94
C TRP A 249 -1.52 4.06 9.34
N ASP A 250 -1.31 2.81 8.97
CA ASP A 250 -0.05 2.40 8.34
C ASP A 250 -0.23 1.89 6.90
N ASN A 251 0.90 1.83 6.19
CA ASN A 251 1.02 1.19 4.88
C ASN A 251 2.45 0.69 4.63
N VAL A 252 2.62 -0.02 3.52
CA VAL A 252 3.92 -0.49 3.05
C VAL A 252 4.22 0.11 1.67
N GLY A 253 5.40 0.72 1.56
CA GLY A 253 5.97 1.22 0.32
C GLY A 253 7.09 0.31 -0.17
N ILE A 254 7.08 -0.04 -1.44
CA ILE A 254 8.14 -0.83 -2.10
C ILE A 254 8.98 0.13 -2.95
N ALA A 255 10.26 0.27 -2.60
CA ALA A 255 11.21 1.11 -3.31
C ALA A 255 12.16 0.23 -4.12
N LEU A 256 12.02 0.23 -5.44
CA LEU A 256 12.95 -0.47 -6.33
C LEU A 256 14.14 0.43 -6.64
N HIS A 257 15.34 -0.06 -6.38
CA HIS A 257 16.59 0.60 -6.71
C HIS A 257 16.88 0.45 -8.21
N VAL A 258 16.68 1.52 -8.98
CA VAL A 258 16.92 1.59 -10.42
C VAL A 258 18.08 2.51 -10.81
N GLU A 259 18.76 3.13 -9.84
CA GLU A 259 19.81 4.14 -10.11
C GLU A 259 19.26 5.24 -11.04
N ASP A 260 20.00 5.64 -12.07
CA ASP A 260 19.53 6.56 -13.11
C ASP A 260 18.90 5.84 -14.33
N LYS A 261 18.72 4.52 -14.25
CA LYS A 261 18.22 3.67 -15.33
C LYS A 261 16.69 3.60 -15.33
N LEU A 262 16.18 3.02 -16.40
CA LEU A 262 14.76 2.86 -16.67
C LEU A 262 14.35 1.41 -16.47
N LEU A 263 13.26 1.18 -15.72
CA LEU A 263 12.59 -0.12 -15.67
C LEU A 263 11.58 -0.18 -16.83
N GLU A 264 11.99 -0.82 -17.91
CA GLU A 264 11.30 -0.87 -19.19
C GLU A 264 10.18 -1.92 -19.22
N PHE A 265 9.12 -1.59 -19.95
CA PHE A 265 8.00 -2.49 -20.23
C PHE A 265 7.54 -2.32 -21.67
N ASP A 266 6.94 -3.37 -22.21
CA ASP A 266 6.22 -3.27 -23.48
C ASP A 266 5.12 -2.19 -23.39
N PRO A 267 5.01 -1.27 -24.37
CA PRO A 267 4.01 -0.20 -24.32
C PRO A 267 2.56 -0.67 -24.24
N LEU A 268 2.20 -1.79 -24.89
CA LEU A 268 0.86 -2.35 -24.80
C LEU A 268 0.64 -2.96 -23.42
N ARG A 269 1.66 -3.59 -22.84
CA ARG A 269 1.59 -4.08 -21.45
C ARG A 269 1.37 -2.95 -20.45
N LEU A 270 2.06 -1.82 -20.59
CA LEU A 270 1.83 -0.63 -19.76
C LEU A 270 0.37 -0.15 -19.88
N ARG A 271 -0.19 -0.14 -21.09
CA ARG A 271 -1.58 0.26 -21.32
C ARG A 271 -2.58 -0.70 -20.70
N GLU A 272 -2.33 -2.00 -20.79
CA GLU A 272 -3.15 -3.04 -20.18
C GLU A 272 -3.23 -2.87 -18.65
N LYS A 273 -2.11 -2.48 -18.02
CA LYS A 273 -2.03 -2.28 -16.56
C LYS A 273 -2.55 -0.93 -16.07
N LEU A 274 -2.90 -0.03 -16.98
CA LEU A 274 -3.31 1.34 -16.68
C LEU A 274 -4.83 1.44 -16.45
N LYS A 275 -5.21 2.00 -15.30
CA LYS A 275 -6.59 2.37 -14.96
C LYS A 275 -6.69 3.82 -14.51
N PHE A 276 -7.89 4.39 -14.65
CA PHE A 276 -8.24 5.66 -14.03
C PHE A 276 -8.54 5.46 -12.55
N CYS A 277 -8.01 6.32 -11.69
CA CYS A 277 -8.40 6.38 -10.29
C CYS A 277 -8.89 7.79 -9.94
N LYS A 278 -9.91 7.87 -9.09
CA LYS A 278 -10.46 9.15 -8.65
C LYS A 278 -9.51 9.82 -7.67
N GLY A 279 -9.24 11.10 -7.87
CA GLY A 279 -8.44 11.89 -6.95
C GLY A 279 -9.09 12.09 -5.58
N GLU A 280 -8.31 11.94 -4.52
CA GLU A 280 -8.67 12.41 -3.18
C GLU A 280 -8.33 13.88 -3.04
N LYS A 281 -9.32 14.70 -2.64
CA LYS A 281 -9.09 16.12 -2.35
C LYS A 281 -8.18 16.24 -1.12
N LEU A 282 -6.91 16.54 -1.34
CA LEU A 282 -5.98 16.93 -0.28
C LEU A 282 -6.02 18.45 -0.11
N LEU A 283 -6.18 18.92 1.12
CA LEU A 283 -6.28 20.35 1.45
C LEU A 283 -5.02 21.16 1.08
N HIS A 284 -3.86 20.50 0.89
CA HIS A 284 -2.55 21.18 0.84
C HIS A 284 -1.57 20.66 -0.21
N ALA A 285 -1.99 19.83 -1.17
CA ALA A 285 -1.09 19.29 -2.20
C ALA A 285 -1.45 19.80 -3.60
N PRO A 286 -0.51 20.39 -4.36
CA PRO A 286 -0.72 20.81 -5.74
C PRO A 286 -0.64 19.60 -6.69
N VAL A 287 -1.43 18.55 -6.42
CA VAL A 287 -1.57 17.43 -7.36
C VAL A 287 -2.70 17.76 -8.32
N GLU A 288 -2.37 17.88 -9.59
CA GLU A 288 -3.36 18.01 -10.66
C GLU A 288 -4.03 16.65 -10.89
N PHE A 289 -5.34 16.62 -10.74
CA PHE A 289 -6.17 15.46 -11.03
C PHE A 289 -6.98 15.73 -12.29
N ASP A 290 -6.91 14.78 -13.21
CA ASP A 290 -7.79 14.74 -14.38
C ASP A 290 -9.14 14.15 -13.98
N ASP A 291 -10.22 14.68 -14.55
CA ASP A 291 -11.50 13.98 -14.57
C ASP A 291 -11.44 12.81 -15.57
N PHE A 292 -12.45 11.92 -15.51
CA PHE A 292 -12.46 10.73 -16.34
C PHE A 292 -12.47 11.04 -17.85
N PRO A 293 -13.32 11.95 -18.38
CA PRO A 293 -13.30 12.30 -19.80
C PRO A 293 -11.93 12.79 -20.28
N LEU A 294 -11.27 13.64 -19.49
CA LEU A 294 -9.95 14.16 -19.82
C LEU A 294 -8.87 13.09 -19.74
N ALA A 295 -8.95 12.20 -18.74
CA ALA A 295 -8.04 11.07 -18.60
C ALA A 295 -8.17 10.09 -19.78
N GLU A 296 -9.41 9.77 -20.18
CA GLU A 296 -9.68 8.90 -21.31
C GLU A 296 -9.16 9.50 -22.63
N ALA A 297 -9.45 10.78 -22.90
CA ALA A 297 -8.93 11.48 -24.07
C ALA A 297 -7.40 11.51 -24.09
N THR A 298 -6.79 11.70 -22.91
CA THR A 298 -5.33 11.67 -22.74
C THR A 298 -4.78 10.29 -23.09
N VAL A 299 -5.33 9.21 -22.52
CA VAL A 299 -4.86 7.83 -22.79
C VAL A 299 -5.02 7.47 -24.27
N ARG A 300 -6.16 7.79 -24.90
CA ARG A 300 -6.38 7.53 -26.34
C ARG A 300 -5.38 8.25 -27.23
N ARG A 301 -4.98 9.47 -26.87
CA ARG A 301 -3.95 10.22 -27.60
C ARG A 301 -2.57 9.57 -27.47
N PHE A 302 -2.26 9.00 -26.32
CA PHE A 302 -0.94 8.44 -26.03
C PHE A 302 -0.80 6.98 -26.48
N TRP A 303 -1.87 6.19 -26.48
CA TRP A 303 -1.91 4.82 -27.00
C TRP A 303 -2.93 4.68 -28.14
N PRO A 304 -2.70 5.32 -29.31
CA PRO A 304 -3.60 5.17 -30.46
C PRO A 304 -3.67 3.74 -30.98
N GLU A 305 -2.67 2.91 -30.68
CA GLU A 305 -2.59 1.50 -31.04
C GLU A 305 -3.55 0.58 -30.25
N ASP A 306 -4.04 1.03 -29.08
CA ASP A 306 -5.00 0.28 -28.27
C ASP A 306 -6.30 1.09 -28.12
N PRO A 307 -7.35 0.76 -28.91
CA PRO A 307 -8.62 1.49 -28.89
C PRO A 307 -9.50 1.14 -27.67
N SER A 308 -9.06 0.21 -26.81
CA SER A 308 -9.84 -0.21 -25.64
C SER A 308 -10.16 0.98 -24.74
N PRO A 309 -11.36 1.04 -24.13
CA PRO A 309 -11.71 2.12 -23.21
C PRO A 309 -10.77 2.12 -21.99
N LEU A 310 -10.59 3.30 -21.39
CA LEU A 310 -9.87 3.40 -20.11
C LEU A 310 -10.79 2.89 -19.00
N GLU A 311 -10.40 1.80 -18.36
CA GLU A 311 -11.14 1.27 -17.21
C GLU A 311 -10.99 2.18 -15.99
N ARG A 312 -12.02 2.17 -15.13
CA ARG A 312 -11.96 2.81 -13.82
C ARG A 312 -11.61 1.79 -12.77
N ASP A 313 -10.68 2.15 -11.88
CA ASP A 313 -10.46 1.43 -10.64
C ASP A 313 -11.48 1.93 -9.62
N GLU A 314 -12.74 1.48 -9.80
CA GLU A 314 -13.87 1.80 -8.91
C GLU A 314 -14.20 0.58 -8.04
N GLU A 315 -14.64 0.84 -6.82
CA GLU A 315 -15.35 -0.18 -6.05
C GLU A 315 -16.75 -0.37 -6.64
N PRO A 316 -17.23 -1.61 -6.84
CA PRO A 316 -18.64 -1.85 -7.08
C PRO A 316 -19.46 -1.16 -5.98
N ASP A 317 -20.40 -0.31 -6.39
CA ASP A 317 -21.27 0.48 -5.54
C ASP A 317 -22.01 -0.45 -4.54
N ILE A 318 -21.54 -0.52 -3.30
CA ILE A 318 -22.10 -1.43 -2.28
C ILE A 318 -23.52 -0.98 -1.89
N ASN A 319 -23.90 0.26 -2.20
CA ASN A 319 -25.25 0.77 -2.00
C ASN A 319 -26.24 0.42 -3.13
N LYS A 320 -25.85 -0.43 -4.09
CA LYS A 320 -26.76 -0.96 -5.14
C LYS A 320 -27.08 -2.45 -4.97
N ALA A 321 -26.66 -3.06 -3.87
CA ALA A 321 -26.94 -4.45 -3.55
C ALA A 321 -27.54 -4.57 -2.13
N GLU A 322 -28.66 -3.90 -1.91
CA GLU A 322 -29.68 -4.28 -0.90
C GLU A 322 -31.07 -4.11 -1.52
#